data_AF-A0A1Y0CBI6-F1
#
_entry.id   AF-A0A1Y0CBI6-F1
#
_cell.length_a   1.000
_cell.length_b   1.000
_cell.length_c   1.000
_cell.angle_alpha   90.00
_cell.angle_beta   90.00
_cell.angle_gamma   90.00
#
_symmetry.space_group_name_H-M   'P 1'
#
loop_
_entity.id
_entity.type
_entity.pdbx_description
1 polymer ?
#
loop_
_entity_poly.entity_id
_entity_poly.type
_entity_poly.pdbx_seq_one_letter_code
_entity_poly.pdbx_strand_id
1 'polypeptide(L)'
;MLQPPANEWAQFEYLSLAGPNPGLTVAEPLPDGFEWRTAKTVDLWLTAAEGAGSTPTSVADIIAGSSEHPYDTYFFQGFGWLNPTQISAMNRKQLLTVCTADPAKQPSLPTAFGVRVTDGTLRVWTGSPCASTTGVTLSFRADRTKPAETDLAMATRSNDDTITFERYTVGESFPGLVIRDGLPLGFDWRNQQELTLAVHTTEQHWDPTTDLTEAVSHSADHPTDTYWFQGIGWLNPAQVAEQDGKTFLATCTRDPKK
;
A
#
# COMPACT_ATOMS: atom_id res chain seq x y z
N MET A 1 11.76 -19.19 5.73
CA MET A 1 10.72 -18.13 5.64
C MET A 1 10.17 -17.80 7.02
N LEU A 2 10.03 -16.51 7.34
CA LEU A 2 9.33 -16.03 8.53
C LEU A 2 7.96 -15.46 8.11
N GLN A 3 6.92 -15.68 8.92
CA GLN A 3 5.58 -15.15 8.66
C GLN A 3 4.92 -14.64 9.94
N PRO A 4 4.10 -13.57 9.87
CA PRO A 4 3.23 -13.19 10.97
C PRO A 4 2.16 -14.26 11.22
N PRO A 5 1.42 -14.20 12.35
CA PRO A 5 0.18 -14.95 12.50
C PRO A 5 -0.78 -14.71 11.33
N ALA A 6 -1.64 -15.68 11.04
CA ALA A 6 -2.58 -15.59 9.94
C ALA A 6 -3.48 -14.35 10.09
N ASN A 7 -3.59 -13.56 9.02
CA ASN A 7 -4.33 -12.30 8.96
C ASN A 7 -3.81 -11.20 9.91
N GLU A 8 -2.56 -11.31 10.37
CA GLU A 8 -1.90 -10.26 11.15
C GLU A 8 -0.70 -9.70 10.40
N TRP A 9 -0.31 -8.48 10.77
CA TRP A 9 0.92 -7.85 10.32
C TRP A 9 1.93 -7.83 11.47
N ALA A 10 3.20 -8.10 11.16
CA ALA A 10 4.28 -8.00 12.14
C ALA A 10 5.06 -6.71 11.95
N GLN A 11 5.34 -6.03 13.07
CA GLN A 11 6.33 -4.95 13.11
C GLN A 11 7.65 -5.50 13.66
N PHE A 12 8.74 -5.28 12.93
CA PHE A 12 10.09 -5.61 13.39
C PHE A 12 11.10 -4.62 12.81
N GLU A 13 12.20 -4.41 13.53
CA GLU A 13 13.33 -3.59 13.08
C GLU A 13 14.60 -4.43 12.87
N TYR A 14 14.75 -5.51 13.65
CA TYR A 14 15.89 -6.41 13.62
C TYR A 14 15.41 -7.86 13.49
N LEU A 15 16.18 -8.67 12.76
CA LEU A 15 15.98 -10.11 12.63
C LEU A 15 17.23 -10.87 13.05
N SER A 16 17.04 -11.97 13.76
CA SER A 16 18.08 -12.94 14.10
C SER A 16 17.73 -14.29 13.47
N LEU A 17 18.71 -14.94 12.82
CA LEU A 17 18.52 -16.28 12.26
C LEU A 17 18.23 -17.32 13.36
N ALA A 18 18.75 -17.11 14.57
CA ALA A 18 18.50 -17.98 15.72
C ALA A 18 17.22 -17.61 16.49
N GLY A 19 16.60 -16.47 16.15
CA GLY A 19 15.53 -15.87 16.92
C GLY A 19 15.96 -15.48 18.35
N PRO A 20 14.99 -15.17 19.23
CA PRO A 20 13.56 -14.99 18.89
C PRO A 20 13.35 -13.78 17.97
N ASN A 21 12.36 -13.87 17.08
CA ASN A 21 11.90 -12.75 16.25
C ASN A 21 10.45 -12.43 16.66
N PRO A 22 10.22 -11.52 17.62
CA PRO A 22 8.88 -11.21 18.12
C PRO A 22 7.91 -10.83 17.00
N GLY A 23 6.67 -11.32 17.08
CA GLY A 23 5.63 -11.10 16.06
C GLY A 23 5.77 -11.96 14.81
N LEU A 24 6.86 -12.72 14.66
CA LEU A 24 7.07 -13.62 13.53
C LEU A 24 7.22 -15.06 14.00
N THR A 25 6.76 -15.99 13.17
CA THR A 25 6.94 -17.42 13.32
C THR A 25 7.73 -17.99 12.15
N VAL A 26 8.48 -19.07 12.40
CA VAL A 26 9.19 -19.79 11.35
C VAL A 26 8.18 -20.61 10.56
N ALA A 27 7.85 -20.16 9.36
CA ALA A 27 7.00 -20.89 8.41
C ALA A 27 7.78 -22.03 7.74
N GLU A 28 9.03 -21.73 7.39
CA GLU A 28 9.95 -22.66 6.75
C GLU A 28 11.32 -22.50 7.41
N PRO A 29 11.83 -23.53 8.11
CA PRO A 29 13.12 -23.47 8.78
C PRO A 29 14.26 -23.44 7.76
N LEU A 30 15.43 -22.98 8.21
CA LEU A 30 16.66 -23.20 7.46
C LEU A 30 16.97 -24.71 7.42
N PRO A 31 17.66 -25.19 6.37
CA PRO A 31 18.10 -26.59 6.31
C PRO A 31 18.93 -26.99 7.54
N ASP A 32 18.83 -28.25 7.94
CA ASP A 32 19.65 -28.80 9.02
C ASP A 32 21.15 -28.60 8.72
N GLY A 33 21.88 -28.06 9.70
CA GLY A 33 23.31 -27.78 9.56
C GLY A 33 23.64 -26.60 8.63
N PHE A 34 22.67 -25.73 8.32
CA PHE A 34 22.93 -24.52 7.54
C PHE A 34 23.93 -23.58 8.24
N GLU A 35 25.07 -23.35 7.60
CA GLU A 35 26.13 -22.46 8.08
C GLU A 35 26.13 -21.14 7.30
N TRP A 36 25.47 -20.12 7.83
CA TRP A 36 25.30 -18.82 7.15
C TRP A 36 26.63 -18.17 6.73
N ARG A 37 27.73 -18.44 7.44
CA ARG A 37 29.07 -17.90 7.14
C ARG A 37 29.65 -18.43 5.83
N THR A 38 29.11 -19.51 5.31
CA THR A 38 29.51 -20.09 4.03
C THR A 38 28.72 -19.51 2.85
N ALA A 39 27.65 -18.76 3.12
CA ALA A 39 26.89 -18.07 2.09
C ALA A 39 27.72 -16.94 1.48
N LYS A 40 27.49 -16.66 0.19
CA LYS A 40 28.14 -15.52 -0.50
C LYS A 40 27.45 -14.21 -0.18
N THR A 41 26.13 -14.24 -0.18
CA THR A 41 25.29 -13.07 0.02
C THR A 41 24.13 -13.40 0.96
N VAL A 42 23.67 -12.39 1.68
CA VAL A 42 22.40 -12.39 2.38
C VAL A 42 21.47 -11.40 1.69
N ASP A 43 20.21 -11.77 1.55
CA ASP A 43 19.20 -10.94 0.91
C ASP A 43 17.90 -10.97 1.72
N LEU A 44 17.22 -9.84 1.83
CA LEU A 44 15.99 -9.70 2.61
C LEU A 44 14.85 -9.26 1.69
N TRP A 45 13.91 -10.16 1.47
CA TRP A 45 12.69 -9.89 0.73
C TRP A 45 11.53 -9.77 1.69
N LEU A 46 10.76 -8.68 1.55
CA LEU A 46 9.55 -8.44 2.32
C LEU A 46 8.34 -8.43 1.38
N THR A 47 7.28 -9.10 1.78
CA THR A 47 5.96 -8.89 1.20
C THR A 47 5.32 -7.74 1.98
N ALA A 48 5.51 -6.51 1.51
CA ALA A 48 5.00 -5.30 2.15
C ALA A 48 4.22 -4.42 1.15
N ALA A 49 3.31 -3.59 1.66
CA ALA A 49 2.39 -2.79 0.85
C ALA A 49 3.08 -1.73 -0.03
N GLU A 50 4.24 -1.20 0.38
CA GLU A 50 5.03 -0.25 -0.44
C GLU A 50 6.54 -0.36 -0.16
N GLY A 51 7.36 -0.05 -1.16
CA GLY A 51 8.81 0.14 -1.00
C GLY A 51 9.65 -1.14 -0.85
N ALA A 52 9.04 -2.33 -0.98
CA ALA A 52 9.76 -3.59 -0.90
C ALA A 52 10.77 -3.70 -2.05
N GLY A 53 12.05 -3.70 -1.69
CA GLY A 53 13.17 -3.89 -2.60
C GLY A 53 14.38 -4.33 -1.78
N SER A 54 15.23 -5.15 -2.38
CA SER A 54 16.36 -5.73 -1.66
C SER A 54 17.66 -5.52 -2.43
N THR A 55 18.76 -5.47 -1.68
CA THR A 55 20.11 -5.44 -2.23
C THR A 55 20.88 -6.60 -1.61
N PRO A 56 21.24 -7.63 -2.40
CA PRO A 56 22.08 -8.72 -1.91
C PRO A 56 23.36 -8.16 -1.30
N THR A 57 23.63 -8.52 -0.05
CA THR A 57 24.74 -7.98 0.73
C THR A 57 25.80 -9.06 0.94
N SER A 58 27.07 -8.70 0.74
CA SER A 58 28.21 -9.60 0.86
C SER A 58 28.40 -10.11 2.30
N VAL A 59 28.33 -11.42 2.49
CA VAL A 59 28.55 -12.05 3.81
C VAL A 59 30.02 -11.99 4.21
N ALA A 60 30.93 -12.06 3.24
CA ALA A 60 32.37 -11.96 3.50
C ALA A 60 32.75 -10.59 4.08
N ASP A 61 32.19 -9.50 3.54
CA ASP A 61 32.45 -8.15 4.02
C ASP A 61 31.86 -7.93 5.42
N ILE A 62 30.67 -8.48 5.68
CA ILE A 62 30.07 -8.47 7.02
C ILE A 62 30.98 -9.19 8.02
N ILE A 63 31.44 -10.41 7.71
CA ILE A 63 32.29 -11.20 8.63
C ILE A 63 33.61 -10.49 8.89
N ALA A 64 34.25 -9.93 7.86
CA ALA A 64 35.52 -9.25 7.99
C ALA A 64 35.40 -7.96 8.82
N GLY A 65 34.33 -7.18 8.63
CA GLY A 65 34.18 -5.88 9.27
C GLY A 65 33.54 -5.90 10.66
N SER A 66 32.69 -6.89 10.99
CA SER A 66 31.82 -6.81 12.19
C SER A 66 32.57 -6.54 13.49
N SER A 67 33.76 -7.12 13.68
CA SER A 67 34.55 -6.94 14.90
C SER A 67 35.31 -5.61 14.98
N GLU A 68 35.45 -4.91 13.85
CA GLU A 68 36.21 -3.66 13.74
C GLU A 68 35.32 -2.43 13.90
N HIS A 69 33.99 -2.62 13.91
CA HIS A 69 33.01 -1.55 13.95
C HIS A 69 32.16 -1.57 15.24
N PRO A 70 31.62 -0.41 15.67
CA PRO A 70 30.74 -0.33 16.84
C PRO A 70 29.52 -1.25 16.72
N TYR A 71 29.08 -1.79 17.86
CA TYR A 71 27.95 -2.73 17.90
C TYR A 71 26.63 -2.16 17.35
N ASP A 72 26.45 -0.84 17.38
CA ASP A 72 25.27 -0.15 16.86
C ASP A 72 25.38 0.22 15.37
N THR A 73 26.41 -0.27 14.67
CA THR A 73 26.56 -0.09 13.23
C THR A 73 26.25 -1.36 12.47
N TYR A 74 25.66 -1.21 11.29
CA TYR A 74 25.30 -2.31 10.39
C TYR A 74 25.90 -2.07 9.02
N PHE A 75 26.28 -3.15 8.34
CA PHE A 75 26.84 -3.05 7.00
C PHE A 75 25.72 -2.90 5.95
N PHE A 76 25.76 -1.79 5.20
CA PHE A 76 24.89 -1.53 4.07
C PHE A 76 25.68 -1.68 2.78
N GLN A 77 25.29 -2.62 1.91
CA GLN A 77 25.97 -2.90 0.65
C GLN A 77 26.13 -1.61 -0.18
N GLY A 78 27.37 -1.28 -0.54
CA GLY A 78 27.71 -0.07 -1.31
C GLY A 78 27.89 1.21 -0.48
N PHE A 79 27.55 1.20 0.81
CA PHE A 79 27.69 2.36 1.71
C PHE A 79 28.58 2.10 2.94
N GLY A 80 28.81 0.84 3.30
CA GLY A 80 29.66 0.44 4.42
C GLY A 80 28.91 0.39 5.76
N TRP A 81 29.64 0.53 6.85
CA TRP A 81 29.11 0.43 8.22
C TRP A 81 28.47 1.74 8.66
N LEU A 82 27.17 1.71 8.94
CA LEU A 82 26.36 2.88 9.28
C LEU A 82 25.55 2.64 10.56
N ASN A 83 25.45 3.65 11.41
CA ASN A 83 24.56 3.65 12.57
C ASN A 83 23.15 4.20 12.22
N PRO A 84 22.16 4.05 13.10
CA PRO A 84 20.79 4.53 12.85
C PRO A 84 20.69 6.03 12.51
N THR A 85 21.50 6.87 13.13
CA THR A 85 21.51 8.33 12.85
C THR A 85 21.98 8.62 11.42
N GLN A 86 23.04 7.95 10.97
CA GLN A 86 23.53 8.08 9.59
C GLN A 86 22.50 7.56 8.60
N ILE A 87 21.88 6.40 8.87
CA ILE A 87 20.81 5.86 8.03
C ILE A 87 19.65 6.83 7.94
N SER A 88 19.19 7.39 9.06
CA SER A 88 18.11 8.37 9.06
C SER A 88 18.46 9.62 8.24
N ALA A 89 19.72 10.06 8.25
CA ALA A 89 20.16 11.22 7.48
C ALA A 89 20.26 10.93 5.97
N MET A 90 20.61 9.70 5.60
CA MET A 90 20.84 9.26 4.21
C MET A 90 19.60 8.69 3.52
N ASN A 91 18.67 8.11 4.28
CA ASN A 91 17.46 7.48 3.75
C ASN A 91 16.62 8.51 2.96
N ARG A 92 16.07 8.09 1.82
CA ARG A 92 15.38 8.93 0.82
C ARG A 92 16.25 9.96 0.08
N LYS A 93 17.56 10.03 0.36
CA LYS A 93 18.48 11.00 -0.27
C LYS A 93 19.62 10.33 -1.02
N GLN A 94 20.29 9.38 -0.37
CA GLN A 94 21.46 8.68 -0.88
C GLN A 94 21.21 7.17 -0.99
N LEU A 95 20.34 6.64 -0.12
CA LEU A 95 19.91 5.24 -0.12
C LEU A 95 18.41 5.13 0.18
N LEU A 96 17.84 3.96 -0.08
CA LEU A 96 16.50 3.57 0.36
C LEU A 96 16.61 2.33 1.24
N THR A 97 15.95 2.36 2.39
CA THR A 97 15.79 1.18 3.25
C THR A 97 14.58 0.34 2.82
N VAL A 98 14.55 -0.96 3.15
CA VAL A 98 13.63 -2.01 2.64
C VAL A 98 12.12 -1.73 2.81
N CYS A 99 11.74 -0.76 3.65
CA CYS A 99 10.35 -0.32 3.88
C CYS A 99 10.13 1.16 3.57
N THR A 100 11.06 1.82 2.89
CA THR A 100 10.94 3.23 2.52
C THR A 100 10.40 3.35 1.11
N ALA A 101 9.20 3.95 0.99
CA ALA A 101 8.65 4.31 -0.31
C ALA A 101 9.66 5.13 -1.13
N ASP A 102 9.92 4.67 -2.35
CA ASP A 102 10.84 5.30 -3.28
C ASP A 102 10.30 6.69 -3.67
N PRO A 103 10.98 7.80 -3.31
CA PRO A 103 10.55 9.14 -3.67
C PRO A 103 10.40 9.34 -5.19
N ALA A 104 11.18 8.62 -6.01
CA ALA A 104 11.04 8.67 -7.46
C ALA A 104 9.73 8.03 -7.95
N LYS A 105 9.13 7.14 -7.15
CA LYS A 105 7.83 6.50 -7.43
C LYS A 105 6.63 7.23 -6.80
N GLN A 106 6.85 8.11 -5.83
CA GLN A 106 5.78 8.92 -5.23
C GLN A 106 5.15 9.91 -6.22
N PRO A 107 3.82 10.07 -6.22
CA PRO A 107 3.14 11.01 -7.11
C PRO A 107 3.58 12.45 -6.86
N SER A 108 3.65 13.26 -7.92
CA SER A 108 4.11 14.65 -7.84
C SER A 108 3.06 15.63 -7.31
N LEU A 109 1.84 15.14 -7.09
CA LEU A 109 0.69 15.82 -6.52
C LEU A 109 -0.02 14.84 -5.55
N PRO A 110 -0.83 15.33 -4.60
CA PRO A 110 -1.69 14.46 -3.80
C PRO A 110 -2.57 13.58 -4.69
N THR A 111 -2.74 12.31 -4.33
CA THR A 111 -3.64 11.39 -5.01
C THR A 111 -4.95 11.29 -4.24
N ALA A 112 -6.07 11.26 -4.94
CA ALA A 112 -7.38 11.21 -4.30
C ALA A 112 -8.41 10.50 -5.18
N PHE A 113 -9.39 9.90 -4.52
CA PHE A 113 -10.62 9.40 -5.14
C PHE A 113 -11.81 10.00 -4.39
N GLY A 114 -12.95 10.07 -5.07
CA GLY A 114 -14.19 10.62 -4.55
C GLY A 114 -15.00 9.57 -3.81
N VAL A 115 -15.53 9.92 -2.63
CA VAL A 115 -16.53 9.12 -1.92
C VAL A 115 -17.76 9.94 -1.58
N ARG A 116 -18.93 9.28 -1.53
CA ARG A 116 -20.18 9.90 -1.13
C ARG A 116 -21.14 8.88 -0.52
N VAL A 117 -21.92 9.30 0.46
CA VAL A 117 -23.12 8.58 0.88
C VAL A 117 -24.35 9.09 0.12
N THR A 118 -25.06 8.19 -0.57
CA THR A 118 -26.34 8.50 -1.22
C THR A 118 -27.34 7.40 -0.91
N ASP A 119 -28.53 7.78 -0.43
CA ASP A 119 -29.60 6.83 -0.06
C ASP A 119 -29.12 5.71 0.89
N GLY A 120 -28.19 6.04 1.80
CA GLY A 120 -27.60 5.08 2.73
C GLY A 120 -26.62 4.08 2.08
N THR A 121 -26.12 4.34 0.88
CA THR A 121 -25.10 3.53 0.22
C THR A 121 -23.82 4.34 0.03
N LEU A 122 -22.66 3.68 0.18
CA LEU A 122 -21.36 4.28 -0.11
C LEU A 122 -21.09 4.18 -1.60
N ARG A 123 -20.89 5.32 -2.25
CA ARG A 123 -20.47 5.45 -3.64
C ARG A 123 -19.01 5.86 -3.70
N VAL A 124 -18.28 5.21 -4.58
CA VAL A 124 -16.85 5.41 -4.87
C VAL A 124 -16.74 5.90 -6.31
N TRP A 125 -15.90 6.91 -6.53
CA TRP A 125 -15.58 7.45 -7.84
C TRP A 125 -14.08 7.66 -7.96
N THR A 126 -13.45 7.07 -8.96
CA THR A 126 -12.00 7.18 -9.21
C THR A 126 -11.55 8.58 -9.62
N GLY A 127 -12.49 9.47 -9.99
CA GLY A 127 -12.21 10.82 -10.51
C GLY A 127 -11.93 10.84 -12.02
N SER A 128 -11.25 9.82 -12.53
CA SER A 128 -10.99 9.59 -13.97
C SER A 128 -11.17 8.12 -14.33
N PRO A 129 -11.55 7.78 -15.58
CA PRO A 129 -11.72 6.39 -15.99
C PRO A 129 -10.41 5.59 -15.84
N CYS A 130 -10.48 4.48 -15.12
CA CYS A 130 -9.41 3.51 -15.04
C CYS A 130 -9.55 2.50 -16.18
N ALA A 131 -8.75 2.64 -17.23
CA ALA A 131 -8.71 1.69 -18.32
C ALA A 131 -7.89 0.44 -17.95
N SER A 132 -8.06 -0.62 -18.73
CA SER A 132 -7.28 -1.86 -18.61
C SER A 132 -7.35 -2.51 -17.21
N THR A 133 -8.44 -2.28 -16.47
CA THR A 133 -8.62 -2.78 -15.11
C THR A 133 -8.95 -4.27 -15.12
N THR A 134 -8.19 -5.05 -14.35
CA THR A 134 -8.38 -6.49 -14.13
C THR A 134 -8.94 -6.79 -12.74
N GLY A 135 -8.90 -5.83 -11.83
CA GLY A 135 -9.52 -5.96 -10.52
C GLY A 135 -9.53 -4.66 -9.71
N VAL A 136 -10.27 -4.69 -8.61
CA VAL A 136 -10.40 -3.59 -7.66
C VAL A 136 -10.46 -4.17 -6.26
N THR A 137 -9.70 -3.59 -5.33
CA THR A 137 -9.80 -3.88 -3.91
C THR A 137 -10.22 -2.63 -3.15
N LEU A 138 -11.24 -2.77 -2.30
CA LEU A 138 -11.64 -1.77 -1.32
C LEU A 138 -11.27 -2.27 0.06
N SER A 139 -10.32 -1.63 0.70
CA SER A 139 -9.83 -2.02 2.03
C SER A 139 -10.34 -1.06 3.09
N PHE A 140 -11.12 -1.59 4.03
CA PHE A 140 -11.74 -0.84 5.11
C PHE A 140 -10.96 -0.99 6.42
N ARG A 141 -10.88 0.10 7.16
CA ARG A 141 -10.13 0.16 8.40
C ARG A 141 -10.89 0.90 9.49
N ALA A 142 -11.12 0.21 10.61
CA ALA A 142 -11.78 0.76 11.79
C ALA A 142 -10.85 1.66 12.63
N ASP A 143 -9.55 1.36 12.63
CA ASP A 143 -8.51 2.07 13.37
C ASP A 143 -7.30 2.31 12.49
N ARG A 144 -6.99 3.58 12.17
CA ARG A 144 -5.87 3.96 11.29
C ARG A 144 -4.50 3.55 11.79
N THR A 145 -4.37 3.25 13.08
CA THR A 145 -3.11 2.79 13.67
C THR A 145 -2.86 1.29 13.43
N LYS A 146 -3.87 0.58 12.93
CA LYS A 146 -3.80 -0.84 12.61
C LYS A 146 -3.77 -1.06 11.09
N PRO A 147 -3.37 -2.24 10.63
CA PRO A 147 -3.54 -2.63 9.24
C PRO A 147 -5.03 -2.66 8.83
N ALA A 148 -5.31 -2.63 7.52
CA ALA A 148 -6.69 -2.80 7.05
C ALA A 148 -7.24 -4.16 7.51
N GLU A 149 -8.47 -4.16 8.02
CA GLU A 149 -9.05 -5.33 8.69
C GLU A 149 -10.07 -6.07 7.81
N THR A 150 -10.57 -5.44 6.74
CA THR A 150 -11.61 -6.05 5.89
C THR A 150 -11.56 -5.54 4.46
N ASP A 151 -11.45 -6.47 3.52
CA ASP A 151 -11.38 -6.18 2.09
C ASP A 151 -12.65 -6.62 1.36
N LEU A 152 -13.05 -5.83 0.37
CA LEU A 152 -13.87 -6.28 -0.75
C LEU A 152 -12.96 -6.36 -1.98
N ALA A 153 -12.69 -7.58 -2.44
CA ALA A 153 -11.87 -7.81 -3.63
C ALA A 153 -12.76 -8.27 -4.80
N MET A 154 -12.63 -7.57 -5.92
CA MET A 154 -13.30 -7.89 -7.17
C MET A 154 -12.27 -8.05 -8.28
N ALA A 155 -12.47 -9.01 -9.18
CA ALA A 155 -11.60 -9.21 -10.33
C ALA A 155 -12.38 -9.63 -11.57
N THR A 156 -11.81 -9.45 -12.74
CA THR A 156 -12.35 -10.02 -13.98
C THR A 156 -12.37 -11.54 -13.88
N ARG A 157 -13.18 -12.18 -14.74
CA ARG A 157 -13.33 -13.65 -14.70
C ARG A 157 -12.09 -14.35 -15.23
N SER A 158 -11.55 -13.84 -16.34
CA SER A 158 -10.30 -14.27 -16.94
C SER A 158 -9.23 -13.20 -16.73
N ASN A 159 -7.98 -13.63 -16.57
CA ASN A 159 -6.83 -12.72 -16.45
C ASN A 159 -6.55 -11.93 -17.74
N ASP A 160 -7.08 -12.39 -18.88
CA ASP A 160 -6.96 -11.71 -20.18
C ASP A 160 -8.08 -10.67 -20.41
N ASP A 161 -9.11 -10.66 -19.56
CA ASP A 161 -10.21 -9.71 -19.65
C ASP A 161 -9.83 -8.40 -18.97
N THR A 162 -10.17 -7.28 -19.60
CA THR A 162 -10.05 -5.95 -19.00
C THR A 162 -11.38 -5.18 -19.11
N ILE A 163 -11.57 -4.26 -18.18
CA ILE A 163 -12.72 -3.34 -18.16
C ILE A 163 -12.27 -1.89 -17.96
N THR A 164 -13.20 -0.96 -18.14
CA THR A 164 -13.06 0.40 -17.62
C THR A 164 -13.80 0.50 -16.29
N PHE A 165 -13.10 0.83 -15.22
CA PHE A 165 -13.67 1.07 -13.89
C PHE A 165 -13.68 2.58 -13.59
N GLU A 166 -14.77 3.10 -13.03
CA GLU A 166 -14.83 4.52 -12.69
C GLU A 166 -15.72 4.79 -11.47
N ARG A 167 -16.95 4.29 -11.48
CA ARG A 167 -17.93 4.53 -10.41
C ARG A 167 -18.49 3.22 -9.89
N TYR A 168 -18.55 3.09 -8.57
CA TYR A 168 -19.00 1.88 -7.91
C TYR A 168 -19.84 2.21 -6.68
N THR A 169 -20.98 1.53 -6.52
CA THR A 169 -21.76 1.55 -5.28
C THR A 169 -21.42 0.29 -4.48
N VAL A 170 -20.91 0.46 -3.27
CA VAL A 170 -20.51 -0.65 -2.41
C VAL A 170 -21.72 -1.54 -2.11
N GLY A 171 -21.56 -2.84 -2.39
CA GLY A 171 -22.62 -3.85 -2.25
C GLY A 171 -23.37 -4.18 -3.53
N GLU A 172 -23.18 -3.40 -4.60
CA GLU A 172 -23.74 -3.71 -5.92
C GLU A 172 -22.76 -4.57 -6.76
N SER A 173 -23.28 -5.23 -7.80
CA SER A 173 -22.45 -5.89 -8.80
C SER A 173 -21.92 -4.88 -9.81
N PHE A 174 -20.65 -5.00 -10.21
CA PHE A 174 -20.07 -4.22 -11.30
C PHE A 174 -19.96 -5.08 -12.58
N PRO A 175 -20.47 -4.63 -13.75
CA PRO A 175 -20.37 -5.40 -15.00
C PRO A 175 -18.92 -5.77 -15.36
N GLY A 176 -18.67 -7.06 -15.59
CA GLY A 176 -17.35 -7.57 -15.96
C GLY A 176 -16.45 -7.94 -14.77
N LEU A 177 -16.81 -7.56 -13.55
CA LEU A 177 -16.13 -8.00 -12.33
C LEU A 177 -16.95 -9.06 -11.60
N VAL A 178 -16.26 -9.98 -10.95
CA VAL A 178 -16.83 -10.92 -9.97
C VAL A 178 -16.18 -10.66 -8.61
N ILE A 179 -16.98 -10.74 -7.56
CA ILE A 179 -16.49 -10.68 -6.19
C ILE A 179 -15.65 -11.94 -5.94
N ARG A 180 -14.39 -11.75 -5.56
CA ARG A 180 -13.45 -12.81 -5.17
C ARG A 180 -13.50 -12.99 -3.66
N ASP A 181 -13.39 -11.88 -2.93
CA ASP A 181 -13.53 -11.81 -1.48
C ASP A 181 -14.62 -10.80 -1.15
N GLY A 182 -15.71 -11.28 -0.55
CA GLY A 182 -16.85 -10.46 -0.19
C GLY A 182 -16.72 -9.90 1.22
N LEU A 183 -17.39 -8.78 1.47
CA LEU A 183 -17.51 -8.23 2.82
C LEU A 183 -18.23 -9.24 3.74
N PRO A 184 -17.81 -9.36 5.02
CA PRO A 184 -18.46 -10.22 5.98
C PRO A 184 -19.96 -9.94 6.11
N LEU A 185 -20.74 -10.97 6.44
CA LEU A 185 -22.16 -10.79 6.70
C LEU A 185 -22.37 -9.81 7.86
N GLY A 186 -23.21 -8.79 7.64
CA GLY A 186 -23.49 -7.75 8.64
C GLY A 186 -22.39 -6.70 8.77
N PHE A 187 -21.39 -6.70 7.87
CA PHE A 187 -20.40 -5.63 7.81
C PHE A 187 -21.08 -4.28 7.54
N ASP A 188 -20.79 -3.29 8.39
CA ASP A 188 -21.23 -1.91 8.21
C ASP A 188 -20.00 -1.01 8.03
N TRP A 189 -19.84 -0.54 6.78
CA TRP A 189 -18.76 0.36 6.39
C TRP A 189 -18.81 1.70 7.14
N ARG A 190 -19.94 2.07 7.75
CA ARG A 190 -20.05 3.30 8.56
C ARG A 190 -19.28 3.25 9.87
N ASN A 191 -18.98 2.05 10.35
CA ASN A 191 -18.16 1.86 11.54
C ASN A 191 -16.66 1.91 11.24
N GLN A 192 -16.29 2.22 9.99
CA GLN A 192 -14.93 2.29 9.51
C GLN A 192 -14.49 3.76 9.43
N GLN A 193 -13.24 4.03 9.77
CA GLN A 193 -12.67 5.39 9.73
C GLN A 193 -12.03 5.72 8.40
N GLU A 194 -11.63 4.71 7.63
CA GLU A 194 -10.85 4.89 6.42
C GLU A 194 -11.16 3.82 5.38
N LEU A 195 -11.06 4.23 4.11
CA LEU A 195 -11.15 3.37 2.94
C LEU A 195 -9.93 3.60 2.06
N THR A 196 -9.26 2.51 1.66
CA THR A 196 -8.26 2.50 0.59
C THR A 196 -8.90 1.96 -0.68
N LEU A 197 -8.64 2.61 -1.81
CA LEU A 197 -9.02 2.11 -3.13
C LEU A 197 -7.76 1.67 -3.86
N ALA A 198 -7.63 0.37 -4.16
CA ALA A 198 -6.62 -0.15 -5.04
C ALA A 198 -7.25 -0.62 -6.36
N VAL A 199 -6.70 -0.17 -7.49
CA VAL A 199 -7.17 -0.55 -8.83
C VAL A 199 -6.08 -1.34 -9.53
N HIS A 200 -6.33 -2.63 -9.75
CA HIS A 200 -5.38 -3.51 -10.44
C HIS A 200 -5.48 -3.25 -11.94
N THR A 201 -4.47 -2.59 -12.48
CA THR A 201 -4.34 -2.31 -13.92
C THR A 201 -2.87 -2.36 -14.33
N THR A 202 -2.63 -2.64 -15.61
CA THR A 202 -1.28 -2.54 -16.21
C THR A 202 -0.86 -1.09 -16.46
N GLU A 203 -1.80 -0.15 -16.38
CA GLU A 203 -1.55 1.28 -16.51
C GLU A 203 -1.08 1.89 -15.18
N GLN A 204 -0.55 3.12 -15.24
CA GLN A 204 -0.20 3.85 -14.04
C GLN A 204 -1.45 4.12 -13.20
N HIS A 205 -1.41 3.78 -11.93
CA HIS A 205 -2.46 4.03 -10.95
C HIS A 205 -1.84 4.40 -9.61
N TRP A 206 -2.71 4.84 -8.71
CA TRP A 206 -2.40 5.19 -7.33
C TRP A 206 -3.39 4.46 -6.42
N ASP A 207 -2.97 4.17 -5.19
CA ASP A 207 -3.83 3.53 -4.19
C ASP A 207 -4.18 4.53 -3.05
N PRO A 208 -4.94 5.60 -3.35
CA PRO A 208 -5.24 6.63 -2.36
C PRO A 208 -6.15 6.12 -1.24
N THR A 209 -6.04 6.76 -0.08
CA THR A 209 -6.88 6.55 1.10
C THR A 209 -7.81 7.73 1.33
N THR A 210 -9.00 7.49 1.89
CA THR A 210 -9.95 8.55 2.26
C THR A 210 -10.53 8.35 3.66
N ASP A 211 -10.75 9.45 4.36
CA ASP A 211 -11.48 9.49 5.63
C ASP A 211 -12.98 9.29 5.36
N LEU A 212 -13.54 8.20 5.88
CA LEU A 212 -14.97 7.93 5.72
C LEU A 212 -15.86 8.78 6.63
N THR A 213 -15.32 9.32 7.73
CA THR A 213 -16.06 10.13 8.71
C THR A 213 -16.65 11.38 8.06
N GLU A 214 -15.86 12.03 7.21
CA GLU A 214 -16.27 13.22 6.47
C GLU A 214 -17.44 12.90 5.53
N ALA A 215 -17.31 11.86 4.72
CA ALA A 215 -18.36 11.46 3.79
C ALA A 215 -19.63 11.02 4.54
N VAL A 216 -19.51 10.23 5.60
CA VAL A 216 -20.64 9.78 6.43
C VAL A 216 -21.40 10.94 7.04
N SER A 217 -20.67 11.93 7.58
CA SER A 217 -21.28 13.04 8.33
C SER A 217 -21.85 14.13 7.43
N HIS A 218 -21.20 14.39 6.30
CA HIS A 218 -21.44 15.62 5.54
C HIS A 218 -22.02 15.40 4.13
N SER A 219 -22.14 14.16 3.61
CA SER A 219 -22.71 13.94 2.26
C SER A 219 -24.09 14.57 2.04
N ALA A 220 -24.91 14.68 3.08
CA ALA A 220 -26.25 15.28 2.99
C ALA A 220 -26.22 16.82 2.87
N ASP A 221 -25.12 17.45 3.31
CA ASP A 221 -24.94 18.91 3.31
C ASP A 221 -24.46 19.43 1.94
N HIS A 222 -24.07 18.54 1.03
CA HIS A 222 -23.49 18.88 -0.27
C HIS A 222 -24.40 18.50 -1.46
N PRO A 223 -24.37 19.24 -2.59
CA PRO A 223 -25.15 18.93 -3.79
C PRO A 223 -24.96 17.50 -4.27
N THR A 224 -26.02 16.81 -4.73
CA THR A 224 -26.04 15.35 -4.98
C THR A 224 -25.01 14.82 -5.99
N ASP A 225 -24.45 15.69 -6.82
CA ASP A 225 -23.45 15.38 -7.83
C ASP A 225 -21.98 15.55 -7.37
N THR A 226 -21.77 15.98 -6.12
CA THR A 226 -20.42 16.17 -5.54
C THR A 226 -19.92 14.93 -4.80
N TYR A 227 -18.60 14.77 -4.68
CA TYR A 227 -17.96 13.71 -3.92
C TYR A 227 -16.86 14.30 -3.04
N TRP A 228 -16.63 13.73 -1.88
CA TRP A 228 -15.50 14.08 -1.03
C TRP A 228 -14.22 13.48 -1.60
N PHE A 229 -13.30 14.33 -2.05
CA PHE A 229 -11.93 13.97 -2.41
C PHE A 229 -11.00 14.34 -1.25
N GLN A 230 -10.39 13.34 -0.62
CA GLN A 230 -9.59 13.51 0.60
C GLN A 230 -8.53 14.62 0.45
N GLY A 231 -8.57 15.59 1.37
CA GLY A 231 -7.62 16.71 1.38
C GLY A 231 -7.82 17.76 0.28
N ILE A 232 -8.77 17.55 -0.63
CA ILE A 232 -9.09 18.47 -1.73
C ILE A 232 -10.43 19.17 -1.49
N GLY A 233 -11.47 18.41 -1.16
CA GLY A 233 -12.80 18.95 -0.88
C GLY A 233 -13.95 18.21 -1.58
N TRP A 234 -15.15 18.78 -1.45
CA TRP A 234 -16.35 18.32 -2.14
C TRP A 234 -16.37 18.84 -3.59
N LEU A 235 -16.19 17.94 -4.56
CA LEU A 235 -16.06 18.28 -5.98
C LEU A 235 -17.10 17.57 -6.84
N ASN A 236 -17.65 18.29 -7.82
CA ASN A 236 -18.46 17.72 -8.90
C ASN A 236 -17.59 17.31 -10.12
N PRO A 237 -18.17 16.64 -11.15
CA PRO A 237 -17.45 16.23 -12.35
C PRO A 237 -16.66 17.32 -13.06
N ALA A 238 -17.23 18.52 -13.20
CA ALA A 238 -16.57 19.62 -13.87
C ALA A 238 -15.35 20.14 -13.07
N GLN A 239 -15.49 20.24 -11.76
CA GLN A 239 -14.41 20.67 -10.86
C GLN A 239 -13.26 19.67 -10.81
N VAL A 240 -13.56 18.36 -10.84
CA VAL A 240 -12.53 17.31 -10.95
C VAL A 240 -11.79 17.44 -12.28
N ALA A 241 -12.51 17.55 -13.40
CA ALA A 241 -11.88 17.71 -14.72
C ALA A 241 -11.00 18.97 -14.83
N GLU A 242 -11.34 20.03 -14.11
CA GLU A 242 -10.53 21.25 -14.07
C GLU A 242 -9.24 21.09 -13.26
N GLN A 243 -9.28 20.31 -12.19
CA GLN A 243 -8.24 20.21 -11.16
C GLN A 243 -7.31 19.01 -11.31
N ASP A 244 -7.82 17.90 -11.86
CA ASP A 244 -7.05 16.68 -12.06
C ASP A 244 -5.84 16.92 -12.98
N GLY A 245 -4.69 16.38 -12.57
CA GLY A 245 -3.39 16.64 -13.19
C GLY A 245 -2.78 18.01 -12.90
N LYS A 246 -3.45 18.88 -12.11
CA LYS A 246 -2.96 20.22 -11.75
C LYS A 246 -2.79 20.42 -10.26
N THR A 247 -3.83 20.11 -9.48
CA THR A 247 -3.83 20.29 -8.02
C THR A 247 -3.82 18.95 -7.27
N PHE A 248 -4.34 17.89 -7.88
CA PHE A 248 -4.27 16.52 -7.41
C PHE A 248 -4.24 15.56 -8.61
N LEU A 249 -4.04 14.27 -8.34
CA LEU A 249 -4.17 13.18 -9.31
C LEU A 249 -5.34 12.28 -8.91
N ALA A 250 -6.31 12.12 -9.80
CA ALA A 250 -7.31 11.06 -9.69
C ALA A 250 -6.63 9.67 -9.79
N THR A 251 -7.31 8.62 -9.30
CA THR A 251 -6.75 7.27 -9.09
C THR A 251 -5.95 6.74 -10.29
N CYS A 252 -6.45 6.94 -11.50
CA CYS A 252 -5.83 6.42 -12.73
C CYS A 252 -5.30 7.53 -13.64
N THR A 253 -5.13 8.74 -13.11
CA THR A 253 -4.53 9.83 -13.87
C THR A 253 -3.01 9.72 -13.83
N ARG A 254 -2.41 9.71 -15.02
CA ARG A 254 -0.96 9.74 -15.21
C ARG A 254 -0.40 11.01 -14.58
N ASP A 255 0.69 10.87 -13.82
CA ASP A 255 1.41 12.02 -13.28
C ASP A 255 2.11 12.78 -14.43
N PRO A 256 1.77 14.06 -14.68
CA PRO A 256 2.35 14.83 -15.77
C PRO A 256 3.86 15.10 -15.61
N LYS A 257 4.43 14.85 -14.43
CA LYS A 257 5.87 14.97 -14.17
C LYS A 257 6.61 13.63 -14.30
N LYS A 258 5.95 12.57 -14.79
CA LYS A 258 6.51 11.22 -14.95
C LYS A 258 6.32 10.59 -16.32
#